data_AF-A0A2E4XZK6-F1
#
_entry.id   AF-A0A2E4XZK6-F1
#
_cell.length_a   1.000
_cell.length_b   1.000
_cell.length_c   1.000
_cell.angle_alpha   90.00
_cell.angle_beta   90.00
_cell.angle_gamma   90.00
#
_symmetry.space_group_name_H-M   'P 1'
#
loop_
_entity.id
_entity.type
_entity.pdbx_description
1 polymer ?
#
loop_
_entity_poly.entity_id
_entity_poly.type
_entity_poly.pdbx_seq_one_letter_code
_entity_poly.pdbx_strand_id
1 'polypeptide(L)'
;MHISLRHDSPSPNTTVDMTDSLRIAHCSDIHLDGDHYHHDQYVEASDYYRESFEKVLAEMRGHDPDIMLLAGDLFDANSATKETIEWSMQVIADQPCPMAMIPGNHDCLIEGGIYQRHDFKAIPNLTFIMAEDGETLWIEEFGVAVWGKGMVDHTPNFSPLGGRPERPADCEFYIGMGHGIHVPHGEPSHRSSPIHMAEIEESPFDYLALGHHHAAMKLVTNEATASYCGSPTDTVGGAATYAMVEIEKNNGTKLEILAVPGTETD
;
A
#
# COMPACT_ATOMS: atom_id res chain seq x y z
N MET A 1 -2.08 -33.68 -27.17
CA MET A 1 -0.73 -33.11 -27.38
C MET A 1 -0.80 -31.64 -27.04
N HIS A 2 -0.38 -31.26 -25.82
CA HIS A 2 -0.23 -29.86 -25.43
C HIS A 2 1.21 -29.45 -25.71
N ILE A 3 1.39 -28.44 -26.55
CA ILE A 3 2.68 -27.84 -26.85
C ILE A 3 2.83 -26.68 -25.86
N SER A 4 3.68 -26.88 -24.86
CA SER A 4 4.18 -25.83 -23.97
C SER A 4 5.22 -25.03 -24.75
N LEU A 5 4.91 -23.76 -25.06
CA LEU A 5 5.87 -22.82 -25.60
C LEU A 5 6.56 -22.14 -24.42
N ARG A 6 7.78 -22.59 -24.12
CA ARG A 6 8.73 -21.87 -23.27
C ARG A 6 9.26 -20.68 -24.08
N HIS A 7 9.10 -19.47 -23.56
CA HIS A 7 9.83 -18.32 -24.05
C HIS A 7 11.26 -18.36 -23.51
N ASP A 8 12.20 -18.01 -24.39
CA ASP A 8 13.62 -18.04 -24.20
C ASP A 8 14.07 -17.18 -23.00
N SER A 9 15.02 -17.73 -22.26
CA SER A 9 15.66 -17.12 -21.09
C SER A 9 16.50 -15.90 -21.49
N PRO A 10 16.51 -14.79 -20.72
CA PRO A 10 17.52 -13.76 -20.89
C PRO A 10 18.89 -14.27 -20.41
N SER A 11 19.93 -13.71 -21.03
CA SER A 11 21.36 -13.99 -20.81
C SER A 11 21.82 -13.83 -19.35
N PRO A 12 22.78 -14.63 -18.87
CA PRO A 12 23.39 -14.45 -17.55
C PRO A 12 24.58 -13.50 -17.68
N ASN A 13 24.42 -12.23 -17.30
CA ASN A 13 25.46 -11.38 -16.71
C ASN A 13 24.96 -9.94 -16.60
N THR A 14 24.09 -9.71 -15.63
CA THR A 14 24.05 -8.45 -14.90
C THR A 14 24.06 -8.89 -13.45
N THR A 15 25.22 -8.83 -12.80
CA THR A 15 25.25 -8.86 -11.34
C THR A 15 24.53 -7.60 -10.90
N VAL A 16 23.23 -7.71 -10.61
CA VAL A 16 22.53 -6.72 -9.80
C VAL A 16 23.31 -6.69 -8.49
N ASP A 17 23.89 -5.54 -8.18
CA ASP A 17 24.57 -5.37 -6.90
C ASP A 17 23.48 -5.47 -5.85
N MET A 18 23.39 -6.63 -5.19
CA MET A 18 22.25 -6.93 -4.33
C MET A 18 22.32 -6.00 -3.13
N THR A 19 21.29 -5.17 -2.97
CA THR A 19 21.26 -4.23 -1.86
C THR A 19 21.19 -5.00 -0.54
N ASP A 20 22.02 -4.60 0.43
CA ASP A 20 22.02 -5.20 1.78
C ASP A 20 20.81 -4.73 2.61
N SER A 21 20.14 -3.68 2.14
CA SER A 21 18.92 -3.14 2.73
C SER A 21 17.90 -2.70 1.68
N LEU A 22 16.66 -2.53 2.12
CA LEU A 22 15.55 -1.98 1.35
C LEU A 22 14.87 -0.87 2.17
N ARG A 23 14.71 0.31 1.57
CA ARG A 23 14.04 1.46 2.16
C ARG A 23 12.67 1.63 1.52
N ILE A 24 11.64 1.63 2.35
CA ILE A 24 10.25 1.67 1.91
C ILE A 24 9.58 2.88 2.52
N ALA A 25 8.83 3.62 1.71
CA ALA A 25 7.86 4.57 2.21
C ALA A 25 6.44 4.03 1.99
N HIS A 26 5.59 4.11 2.99
CA HIS A 26 4.23 3.53 2.95
C HIS A 26 3.19 4.56 3.39
N CYS A 27 2.19 4.77 2.54
CA CYS A 27 0.98 5.52 2.86
C CYS A 27 -0.29 4.74 2.43
N SER A 28 -1.45 5.17 2.92
CA SER A 28 -2.78 4.63 2.59
C SER A 28 -3.84 5.68 2.91
N ASP A 29 -5.10 5.39 2.60
CA ASP A 29 -6.25 6.19 3.07
C ASP A 29 -6.12 7.67 2.67
N ILE A 30 -5.87 7.92 1.38
CA ILE A 30 -5.75 9.28 0.81
C ILE A 30 -7.13 9.91 0.61
N HIS A 31 -8.15 9.11 0.26
CA HIS A 31 -9.53 9.57 0.07
C HIS A 31 -9.67 10.75 -0.92
N LEU A 32 -8.99 10.69 -2.08
CA LEU A 32 -9.17 11.69 -3.14
C LEU A 32 -10.66 11.83 -3.53
N ASP A 33 -11.10 13.06 -3.76
CA ASP A 33 -12.51 13.46 -3.94
C ASP A 33 -13.42 13.21 -2.71
N GLY A 34 -12.85 13.06 -1.51
CA GLY A 34 -13.60 13.03 -0.26
C GLY A 34 -14.17 14.40 0.13
N ASP A 35 -15.12 14.40 1.07
CA ASP A 35 -15.75 15.62 1.61
C ASP A 35 -15.74 15.69 3.15
N HIS A 36 -15.14 14.70 3.82
CA HIS A 36 -15.38 14.43 5.24
C HIS A 36 -14.67 15.40 6.22
N TYR A 37 -13.56 16.03 5.81
CA TYR A 37 -12.68 16.79 6.72
C TYR A 37 -12.61 18.30 6.42
N HIS A 38 -13.53 18.83 5.61
CA HIS A 38 -13.56 20.26 5.28
C HIS A 38 -14.32 21.09 6.31
N HIS A 39 -13.58 21.92 7.04
CA HIS A 39 -14.13 23.01 7.86
C HIS A 39 -13.82 24.42 7.34
N ASP A 40 -13.00 24.54 6.30
CA ASP A 40 -12.63 25.84 5.74
C ASP A 40 -13.42 26.12 4.45
N GLN A 41 -14.07 27.28 4.37
CA GLN A 41 -14.97 27.65 3.27
C GLN A 41 -14.24 28.18 2.03
N TYR A 42 -12.90 28.23 2.07
CA TYR A 42 -12.07 28.90 1.07
C TYR A 42 -11.30 27.97 0.13
N VAL A 43 -11.28 26.67 0.38
CA VAL A 43 -10.61 25.67 -0.47
C VAL A 43 -11.62 24.60 -0.84
N GLU A 44 -11.71 24.26 -2.13
CA GLU A 44 -12.54 23.15 -2.60
C GLU A 44 -12.00 21.83 -2.04
N ALA A 45 -12.89 20.95 -1.61
CA ALA A 45 -12.52 19.70 -0.93
C ALA A 45 -11.50 18.87 -1.72
N SER A 46 -11.71 18.77 -3.03
CA SER A 46 -10.81 18.06 -3.96
C SER A 46 -9.38 18.60 -3.96
N ASP A 47 -9.19 19.91 -3.85
CA ASP A 47 -7.86 20.53 -3.92
C ASP A 47 -7.04 20.19 -2.67
N TYR A 48 -7.67 20.19 -1.50
CA TYR A 48 -7.02 19.81 -0.25
C TYR A 48 -6.48 18.37 -0.27
N TYR A 49 -7.28 17.40 -0.71
CA TYR A 49 -6.84 16.01 -0.79
C TYR A 49 -5.72 15.84 -1.81
N ARG A 50 -5.81 16.53 -2.96
CA ARG A 50 -4.75 16.55 -3.97
C ARG A 50 -3.45 17.13 -3.42
N GLU A 51 -3.50 18.30 -2.79
CA GLU A 51 -2.36 18.95 -2.15
C GLU A 51 -1.76 18.08 -1.03
N SER A 52 -2.60 17.43 -0.23
CA SER A 52 -2.14 16.54 0.85
C SER A 52 -1.44 15.30 0.29
N PHE A 53 -1.95 14.72 -0.80
CA PHE A 53 -1.30 13.61 -1.48
C PHE A 53 0.05 14.00 -2.09
N GLU A 54 0.11 15.15 -2.79
CA GLU A 54 1.39 15.67 -3.31
C GLU A 54 2.40 15.93 -2.21
N LYS A 55 1.94 16.48 -1.07
CA LYS A 55 2.77 16.77 0.09
C LYS A 55 3.34 15.50 0.70
N VAL A 56 2.51 14.49 1.00
CA VAL A 56 3.03 13.23 1.58
C VAL A 56 3.98 12.53 0.62
N LEU A 57 3.70 12.53 -0.69
CA LEU A 57 4.63 11.99 -1.68
C LEU A 57 5.96 12.77 -1.70
N ALA A 58 5.92 14.09 -1.53
CA ALA A 58 7.13 14.91 -1.43
C ALA A 58 7.95 14.59 -0.17
N GLU A 59 7.29 14.44 0.97
CA GLU A 59 7.95 14.03 2.22
C GLU A 59 8.57 12.64 2.08
N MET A 60 7.80 11.66 1.59
CA MET A 60 8.29 10.30 1.31
C MET A 60 9.50 10.33 0.37
N ARG A 61 9.46 11.09 -0.73
CA ARG A 61 10.62 11.27 -1.64
C ARG A 61 11.82 11.88 -0.93
N GLY A 62 11.62 12.83 -0.02
CA GLY A 62 12.69 13.47 0.74
C GLY A 62 13.49 12.51 1.62
N HIS A 63 12.96 11.32 1.86
CA HIS A 63 13.66 10.24 2.55
C HIS A 63 14.40 9.29 1.61
N ASP A 64 14.43 9.50 0.29
CA ASP A 64 15.09 8.63 -0.70
C ASP A 64 14.73 7.13 -0.55
N PRO A 65 13.44 6.75 -0.61
CA PRO A 65 13.04 5.35 -0.57
C PRO A 65 13.40 4.63 -1.87
N ASP A 66 13.68 3.33 -1.77
CA ASP A 66 13.85 2.44 -2.92
C ASP A 66 12.50 2.12 -3.57
N ILE A 67 11.45 1.94 -2.75
CA ILE A 67 10.09 1.70 -3.21
C ILE A 67 9.05 2.46 -2.36
N MET A 68 7.91 2.79 -2.98
CA MET A 68 6.75 3.33 -2.27
C MET A 68 5.56 2.37 -2.31
N LEU A 69 4.80 2.31 -1.22
CA LEU A 69 3.61 1.49 -1.09
C LEU A 69 2.37 2.35 -0.84
N LEU A 70 1.30 2.06 -1.58
CA LEU A 70 -0.02 2.64 -1.39
C LEU A 70 -1.02 1.55 -1.01
N ALA A 71 -1.30 1.40 0.28
CA ALA A 71 -2.07 0.27 0.83
C ALA A 71 -3.59 0.48 0.83
N GLY A 72 -4.16 0.98 -0.26
CA GLY A 72 -5.61 1.14 -0.46
C GLY A 72 -6.17 2.52 -0.10
N ASP A 73 -7.43 2.71 -0.48
CA ASP A 73 -8.22 3.93 -0.32
C ASP A 73 -7.51 5.18 -0.89
N LEU A 74 -7.03 5.07 -2.14
CA LEU A 74 -6.56 6.23 -2.90
C LEU A 74 -7.72 7.19 -3.15
N PHE A 75 -8.91 6.67 -3.45
CA PHE A 75 -10.11 7.46 -3.70
C PHE A 75 -11.16 7.22 -2.64
N ASP A 76 -11.91 8.27 -2.30
CA ASP A 76 -12.98 8.17 -1.29
C ASP A 76 -14.22 7.41 -1.79
N ALA A 77 -14.38 7.27 -3.11
CA ALA A 77 -15.47 6.47 -3.66
C ALA A 77 -15.19 6.05 -5.08
N ASN A 78 -15.74 4.90 -5.47
CA ASN A 78 -15.78 4.44 -6.85
C ASN A 78 -16.41 5.44 -7.85
N SER A 79 -17.04 6.52 -7.39
CA SER A 79 -17.57 7.64 -8.18
C SER A 79 -16.59 8.79 -8.42
N ALA A 80 -15.32 8.68 -8.00
CA ALA A 80 -14.29 9.71 -8.20
C ALA A 80 -14.30 10.26 -9.63
N THR A 81 -14.06 11.55 -9.75
CA THR A 81 -14.16 12.27 -11.02
C THR A 81 -13.07 11.81 -11.98
N LYS A 82 -13.36 11.91 -13.28
CA LYS A 82 -12.38 11.60 -14.33
C LYS A 82 -11.10 12.42 -14.16
N GLU A 83 -11.25 13.71 -13.83
CA GLU A 83 -10.14 14.63 -13.63
C GLU A 83 -9.22 14.18 -12.49
N THR A 84 -9.78 13.83 -11.33
CA THR A 84 -8.99 13.35 -10.18
C THR A 84 -8.30 12.02 -10.48
N ILE A 85 -8.94 11.12 -11.23
CA ILE A 85 -8.31 9.86 -11.62
C ILE A 85 -7.13 10.12 -12.55
N GLU A 86 -7.32 10.86 -13.64
CA GLU A 86 -6.23 11.18 -14.60
C GLU A 86 -5.09 11.93 -13.91
N TRP A 87 -5.40 12.87 -13.01
CA TRP A 87 -4.41 13.58 -12.20
C TRP A 87 -3.62 12.63 -11.29
N SER A 88 -4.30 11.73 -10.56
CA SER A 88 -3.63 10.80 -9.63
C SER A 88 -2.70 9.85 -10.38
N MET A 89 -3.10 9.38 -11.57
CA MET A 89 -2.26 8.53 -12.42
C MET A 89 -0.99 9.26 -12.84
N GLN A 90 -1.09 10.55 -13.18
CA GLN A 90 0.06 11.38 -13.53
C GLN A 90 0.99 11.58 -12.32
N VAL A 91 0.44 11.92 -11.15
CA VAL A 91 1.22 12.12 -9.92
C VAL A 91 1.96 10.83 -9.50
N ILE A 92 1.33 9.67 -9.64
CA ILE A 92 1.97 8.36 -9.41
C ILE A 92 3.07 8.12 -10.46
N ALA A 93 2.80 8.38 -11.74
CA ALA A 93 3.77 8.20 -12.82
C ALA A 93 5.01 9.10 -12.68
N ASP A 94 4.87 10.26 -12.04
CA ASP A 94 5.96 11.21 -11.80
C ASP A 94 6.84 10.85 -10.60
N GLN A 95 6.52 9.78 -9.85
CA GLN A 95 7.37 9.33 -8.75
C GLN A 95 8.68 8.70 -9.28
N PRO A 96 9.84 9.04 -8.68
CA PRO A 96 11.14 8.63 -9.20
C PRO A 96 11.50 7.17 -8.91
N CYS A 97 10.74 6.49 -8.05
CA CYS A 97 10.97 5.11 -7.65
C CYS A 97 9.75 4.23 -7.99
N PRO A 98 9.94 2.90 -8.06
CA PRO A 98 8.84 1.96 -8.19
C PRO A 98 7.81 2.10 -7.06
N MET A 99 6.54 2.00 -7.43
CA MET A 99 5.41 1.99 -6.50
C MET A 99 4.70 0.64 -6.56
N ALA A 100 4.13 0.20 -5.44
CA ALA A 100 3.14 -0.87 -5.43
C ALA A 100 1.83 -0.38 -4.80
N MET A 101 0.69 -0.83 -5.33
CA MET A 101 -0.63 -0.40 -4.90
C MET A 101 -1.58 -1.58 -4.79
N ILE A 102 -2.44 -1.54 -3.77
CA ILE A 102 -3.66 -2.35 -3.70
C ILE A 102 -4.89 -1.43 -3.60
N PRO A 103 -6.07 -1.88 -4.02
CA PRO A 103 -7.38 -1.28 -3.72
C PRO A 103 -7.78 -1.44 -2.24
N GLY A 104 -8.44 -0.42 -1.70
CA GLY A 104 -9.05 -0.44 -0.36
C GLY A 104 -10.57 -0.62 -0.41
N ASN A 105 -11.26 -0.28 0.68
CA ASN A 105 -12.70 -0.47 0.78
C ASN A 105 -13.55 0.61 0.09
N HIS A 106 -13.04 1.83 -0.07
CA HIS A 106 -13.74 2.92 -0.75
C HIS A 106 -13.63 2.83 -2.28
N ASP A 107 -12.46 2.39 -2.76
CA ASP A 107 -12.14 2.18 -4.17
C ASP A 107 -12.09 0.69 -4.56
N CYS A 108 -12.90 -0.15 -3.90
CA CYS A 108 -13.01 -1.60 -4.16
C CYS A 108 -13.01 -1.97 -5.66
N LEU A 109 -12.43 -3.12 -5.98
CA LEU A 109 -12.44 -3.77 -7.31
C LEU A 109 -13.83 -4.33 -7.63
N ILE A 110 -14.74 -3.44 -8.00
CA ILE A 110 -16.09 -3.79 -8.44
C ILE A 110 -16.25 -3.53 -9.94
N GLU A 111 -17.22 -4.21 -10.55
CA GLU A 111 -17.60 -3.97 -11.93
C GLU A 111 -18.03 -2.51 -12.13
N GLY A 112 -17.45 -1.84 -13.13
CA GLY A 112 -17.66 -0.42 -13.40
C GLY A 112 -16.96 0.54 -12.42
N GLY A 113 -16.17 0.03 -11.48
CA GLY A 113 -15.39 0.82 -10.52
C GLY A 113 -14.25 1.62 -11.15
N ILE A 114 -13.59 2.48 -10.36
CA ILE A 114 -12.48 3.37 -10.80
C ILE A 114 -11.45 2.62 -11.63
N TYR A 115 -10.97 1.48 -11.14
CA TYR A 115 -9.87 0.73 -11.73
C TYR A 115 -10.24 -0.03 -13.02
N GLN A 116 -11.53 -0.04 -13.41
CA GLN A 116 -11.96 -0.45 -14.76
C GLN A 116 -12.22 0.73 -15.69
N ARG A 117 -12.34 1.96 -15.16
CA ARG A 117 -12.56 3.19 -15.95
C ARG A 117 -11.27 3.73 -16.57
N HIS A 118 -10.12 3.45 -15.95
CA HIS A 118 -8.79 3.82 -16.44
C HIS A 118 -7.79 2.69 -16.22
N ASP A 119 -6.78 2.60 -17.10
CA ASP A 119 -5.77 1.56 -17.05
C ASP A 119 -4.56 2.00 -16.19
N PHE A 120 -4.63 1.75 -14.89
CA PHE A 120 -3.52 2.01 -13.97
C PHE A 120 -2.29 1.11 -14.25
N LYS A 121 -2.47 -0.05 -14.91
CA LYS A 121 -1.34 -0.92 -15.30
C LYS A 121 -0.50 -0.30 -16.43
N ALA A 122 -0.98 0.76 -17.07
CA ALA A 122 -0.20 1.52 -18.04
C ALA A 122 0.84 2.45 -17.39
N ILE A 123 0.78 2.67 -16.07
CA ILE A 123 1.73 3.51 -15.34
C ILE A 123 3.07 2.76 -15.19
N PRO A 124 4.17 3.21 -15.80
CA PRO A 124 5.39 2.39 -15.95
C PRO A 124 6.08 2.00 -14.64
N ASN A 125 5.99 2.85 -13.61
CA ASN A 125 6.60 2.62 -12.30
C ASN A 125 5.61 1.98 -11.30
N LEU A 126 4.39 1.62 -11.71
CA LEU A 126 3.37 1.10 -10.80
C LEU A 126 3.19 -0.42 -10.95
N THR A 127 3.47 -1.12 -9.86
CA THR A 127 3.07 -2.51 -9.64
C THR A 127 1.66 -2.54 -9.03
N PHE A 128 0.64 -2.65 -9.87
CA PHE A 128 -0.75 -2.63 -9.41
C PHE A 128 -1.34 -4.04 -9.25
N ILE A 129 -1.60 -4.43 -8.01
CA ILE A 129 -2.11 -5.74 -7.60
C ILE A 129 -3.65 -5.70 -7.64
N MET A 130 -4.25 -6.46 -8.56
CA MET A 130 -5.69 -6.43 -8.84
C MET A 130 -6.36 -7.82 -8.90
N ALA A 131 -5.60 -8.91 -8.79
CA ALA A 131 -6.20 -10.23 -8.73
C ALA A 131 -7.12 -10.36 -7.50
N GLU A 132 -8.35 -10.84 -7.72
CA GLU A 132 -9.40 -10.98 -6.70
C GLU A 132 -8.95 -11.85 -5.51
N ASP A 133 -8.25 -12.94 -5.79
CA ASP A 133 -7.69 -13.85 -4.78
C ASP A 133 -6.33 -13.40 -4.21
N GLY A 134 -5.82 -12.25 -4.67
CA GLY A 134 -4.48 -11.76 -4.44
C GLY A 134 -3.46 -12.32 -5.43
N GLU A 135 -2.36 -11.59 -5.61
CA GLU A 135 -1.26 -11.97 -6.50
C GLU A 135 0.09 -11.49 -5.96
N THR A 136 1.16 -12.15 -6.40
CA THR A 136 2.53 -11.70 -6.15
C THR A 136 3.10 -11.12 -7.43
N LEU A 137 3.50 -9.86 -7.37
CA LEU A 137 4.18 -9.16 -8.46
C LEU A 137 5.60 -8.76 -8.00
N TRP A 138 6.48 -8.49 -8.96
CA TRP A 138 7.91 -8.30 -8.71
C TRP A 138 8.36 -6.89 -9.04
N ILE A 139 9.16 -6.31 -8.14
CA ILE A 139 9.99 -5.12 -8.41
C ILE A 139 11.42 -5.63 -8.57
N GLU A 140 11.75 -6.01 -9.80
CA GLU A 140 12.98 -6.75 -10.16
C GLU A 140 14.26 -6.00 -9.79
N GLU A 141 14.25 -4.66 -9.86
CA GLU A 141 15.41 -3.80 -9.57
C GLU A 141 16.00 -4.06 -8.17
N PHE A 142 15.16 -4.42 -7.21
CA PHE A 142 15.53 -4.66 -5.82
C PHE A 142 15.32 -6.12 -5.36
N GLY A 143 14.95 -7.02 -6.28
CA GLY A 143 14.61 -8.41 -5.95
C GLY A 143 13.43 -8.53 -4.98
N VAL A 144 12.47 -7.60 -5.05
CA VAL A 144 11.34 -7.54 -4.13
C VAL A 144 10.15 -8.28 -4.72
N ALA A 145 9.64 -9.25 -3.97
CA ALA A 145 8.32 -9.80 -4.21
C ALA A 145 7.30 -9.03 -3.37
N VAL A 146 6.20 -8.60 -3.99
CA VAL A 146 5.09 -7.93 -3.31
C VAL A 146 3.85 -8.77 -3.49
N TRP A 147 3.37 -9.37 -2.40
CA TRP A 147 2.04 -9.98 -2.38
C TRP A 147 1.04 -9.00 -1.81
N GLY A 148 -0.15 -8.97 -2.41
CA GLY A 148 -1.25 -8.24 -1.85
C GLY A 148 -2.58 -8.78 -2.32
N LYS A 149 -3.63 -8.34 -1.65
CA LYS A 149 -5.00 -8.68 -2.01
C LYS A 149 -5.88 -7.44 -1.87
N GLY A 150 -6.22 -6.87 -3.01
CA GLY A 150 -7.15 -5.76 -3.12
C GLY A 150 -8.55 -6.14 -2.65
N MET A 151 -9.28 -5.18 -2.09
CA MET A 151 -10.64 -5.45 -1.66
C MET A 151 -11.60 -5.51 -2.87
N VAL A 152 -12.38 -6.59 -2.95
CA VAL A 152 -13.42 -6.77 -3.98
C VAL A 152 -14.84 -6.67 -3.40
N ASP A 153 -14.95 -6.84 -2.08
CA ASP A 153 -16.16 -6.70 -1.29
C ASP A 153 -15.78 -6.38 0.17
N HIS A 154 -16.51 -5.46 0.80
CA HIS A 154 -16.25 -5.01 2.17
C HIS A 154 -17.22 -5.67 3.15
N THR A 155 -17.11 -6.99 3.28
CA THR A 155 -17.92 -7.81 4.20
C THR A 155 -17.09 -8.48 5.29
N PRO A 156 -17.71 -8.95 6.39
CA PRO A 156 -17.00 -9.70 7.44
C PRO A 156 -16.36 -11.01 6.98
N ASN A 157 -16.73 -11.50 5.79
CA ASN A 157 -16.18 -12.74 5.22
C ASN A 157 -14.97 -12.50 4.32
N PHE A 158 -14.70 -11.26 3.92
CA PHE A 158 -13.49 -10.93 3.17
C PHE A 158 -12.29 -11.01 4.11
N SER A 159 -11.30 -11.84 3.77
CA SER A 159 -10.04 -11.94 4.53
C SER A 159 -8.93 -11.30 3.70
N PRO A 160 -8.43 -10.10 4.08
CA PRO A 160 -7.41 -9.38 3.33
C PRO A 160 -6.06 -10.12 3.26
N LEU A 161 -5.75 -10.97 4.24
CA LEU A 161 -4.52 -11.79 4.24
C LEU A 161 -4.78 -13.27 3.88
N GLY A 162 -6.02 -13.59 3.52
CA GLY A 162 -6.46 -14.95 3.24
C GLY A 162 -5.97 -15.42 1.87
N GLY A 163 -5.35 -16.60 1.86
CA GLY A 163 -4.79 -17.21 0.65
C GLY A 163 -3.38 -16.73 0.29
N ARG A 164 -2.73 -15.94 1.17
CA ARG A 164 -1.33 -15.55 0.99
C ARG A 164 -0.42 -16.79 0.78
N PRO A 165 0.48 -16.77 -0.21
CA PRO A 165 1.40 -17.87 -0.44
C PRO A 165 2.59 -17.81 0.54
N GLU A 166 3.37 -18.89 0.55
CA GLU A 166 4.68 -18.90 1.21
C GLU A 166 5.68 -17.96 0.52
N ARG A 167 6.76 -17.61 1.21
CA ARG A 167 7.84 -16.78 0.66
C ARG A 167 8.41 -17.39 -0.64
N PRO A 168 8.48 -16.63 -1.75
CA PRO A 168 9.21 -17.03 -2.95
C PRO A 168 10.69 -17.32 -2.64
N ALA A 169 11.25 -18.38 -3.22
CA ALA A 169 12.61 -18.82 -2.89
C ALA A 169 13.72 -17.87 -3.39
N ASP A 170 13.39 -17.01 -4.35
CA ASP A 170 14.28 -16.14 -5.11
C ASP A 170 14.11 -14.65 -4.79
N CYS A 171 13.25 -14.28 -3.82
CA CYS A 171 13.10 -12.89 -3.41
C CYS A 171 14.10 -12.50 -2.31
N GLU A 172 14.72 -11.35 -2.49
CA GLU A 172 15.59 -10.72 -1.48
C GLU A 172 14.75 -10.15 -0.33
N PHE A 173 13.62 -9.54 -0.67
CA PHE A 173 12.66 -9.00 0.29
C PHE A 173 11.25 -9.43 -0.09
N TYR A 174 10.43 -9.74 0.90
CA TYR A 174 9.04 -10.13 0.71
C TYR A 174 8.10 -9.21 1.46
N ILE A 175 7.30 -8.47 0.72
CA ILE A 175 6.39 -7.45 1.23
C ILE A 175 4.95 -7.92 1.09
N GLY A 176 4.17 -7.77 2.16
CA GLY A 176 2.74 -7.97 2.15
C GLY A 176 1.98 -6.65 2.09
N MET A 177 0.85 -6.61 1.40
CA MET A 177 -0.08 -5.48 1.40
C MET A 177 -1.51 -5.95 1.67
N GLY A 178 -2.18 -5.29 2.59
CA GLY A 178 -3.58 -5.57 2.92
C GLY A 178 -4.33 -4.30 3.33
N HIS A 179 -5.65 -4.33 3.23
CA HIS A 179 -6.50 -3.22 3.66
C HIS A 179 -7.69 -3.77 4.44
N GLY A 180 -7.84 -3.38 5.69
CA GLY A 180 -8.88 -3.94 6.55
C GLY A 180 -8.68 -3.66 8.03
N ILE A 181 -9.56 -4.19 8.86
CA ILE A 181 -9.57 -3.85 10.29
C ILE A 181 -8.68 -4.76 11.11
N HIS A 182 -7.75 -4.19 11.87
CA HIS A 182 -7.03 -4.94 12.91
C HIS A 182 -7.95 -5.58 13.96
N VAL A 183 -7.73 -6.85 14.23
CA VAL A 183 -8.41 -7.62 15.29
C VAL A 183 -7.36 -8.21 16.25
N PRO A 184 -7.35 -7.78 17.53
CA PRO A 184 -6.43 -8.32 18.54
C PRO A 184 -6.64 -9.82 18.82
N HIS A 185 -5.66 -10.42 19.50
CA HIS A 185 -5.72 -11.81 19.95
C HIS A 185 -6.96 -12.11 20.80
N GLY A 186 -7.68 -13.18 20.44
CA GLY A 186 -8.84 -13.66 21.20
C GLY A 186 -10.10 -12.81 21.06
N GLU A 187 -10.08 -11.76 20.23
CA GLU A 187 -11.26 -10.95 19.96
C GLU A 187 -12.03 -11.48 18.74
N PRO A 188 -13.37 -11.59 18.81
CA PRO A 188 -14.17 -11.85 17.62
C PRO A 188 -14.22 -10.58 16.76
N SER A 189 -14.31 -10.75 15.43
CA SER A 189 -14.71 -9.66 14.55
C SER A 189 -16.12 -9.87 14.00
N HIS A 190 -16.93 -8.82 14.12
CA HIS A 190 -18.18 -8.67 13.38
C HIS A 190 -18.08 -7.54 12.35
N ARG A 191 -16.91 -6.90 12.26
CA ARG A 191 -16.63 -5.82 11.32
C ARG A 191 -16.11 -6.39 10.01
N SER A 192 -16.30 -5.64 8.94
CA SER A 192 -15.88 -6.03 7.61
C SER A 192 -14.37 -6.12 7.49
N SER A 193 -13.89 -7.04 6.65
CA SER A 193 -12.48 -7.20 6.28
C SER A 193 -11.52 -7.33 7.47
N PRO A 194 -11.73 -8.27 8.41
CA PRO A 194 -10.85 -8.45 9.55
C PRO A 194 -9.45 -8.92 9.16
N ILE A 195 -8.45 -8.34 9.82
CA ILE A 195 -7.04 -8.74 9.80
C ILE A 195 -6.66 -9.10 11.23
N HIS A 196 -6.63 -10.40 11.52
CA HIS A 196 -6.33 -10.88 12.86
C HIS A 196 -4.83 -10.81 13.17
N MET A 197 -4.49 -10.48 14.42
CA MET A 197 -3.09 -10.44 14.86
C MET A 197 -2.34 -11.76 14.59
N ALA A 198 -3.01 -12.91 14.76
CA ALA A 198 -2.42 -14.21 14.43
C ALA A 198 -2.06 -14.35 12.94
N GLU A 199 -2.88 -13.80 12.02
CA GLU A 199 -2.56 -13.81 10.58
C GLU A 199 -1.34 -12.95 10.25
N ILE A 200 -1.12 -11.86 11.00
CA ILE A 200 0.05 -11.00 10.89
C ILE A 200 1.31 -11.74 11.37
N GLU A 201 1.26 -12.35 12.56
CA GLU A 201 2.37 -13.12 13.15
C GLU A 201 2.75 -14.35 12.33
N GLU A 202 1.79 -15.00 11.69
CA GLU A 202 1.99 -16.13 10.79
C GLU A 202 2.34 -15.71 9.36
N SER A 203 2.48 -14.42 9.08
CA SER A 203 2.76 -13.96 7.71
C SER A 203 4.25 -14.10 7.37
N PRO A 204 4.59 -14.51 6.14
CA PRO A 204 5.98 -14.73 5.71
C PRO A 204 6.70 -13.43 5.31
N PHE A 205 6.10 -12.27 5.57
CA PHE A 205 6.57 -10.98 5.07
C PHE A 205 7.65 -10.38 5.97
N ASP A 206 8.66 -9.78 5.35
CA ASP A 206 9.66 -8.97 6.06
C ASP A 206 9.03 -7.65 6.57
N TYR A 207 8.01 -7.17 5.86
CA TYR A 207 7.15 -6.07 6.25
C TYR A 207 5.74 -6.21 5.65
N LEU A 208 4.72 -5.94 6.47
CA LEU A 208 3.31 -5.92 6.05
C LEU A 208 2.74 -4.50 6.13
N ALA A 209 2.47 -3.92 4.97
CA ALA A 209 1.84 -2.61 4.81
C ALA A 209 0.31 -2.73 4.87
N LEU A 210 -0.31 -2.07 5.84
CA LEU A 210 -1.76 -2.11 6.05
C LEU A 210 -2.40 -0.71 5.91
N GLY A 211 -3.57 -0.63 5.27
CA GLY A 211 -4.47 0.54 5.30
C GLY A 211 -5.81 0.24 5.98
N HIS A 212 -6.71 1.22 6.05
CA HIS A 212 -8.06 1.25 6.67
C HIS A 212 -8.14 1.99 8.02
N HIS A 213 -7.00 2.13 8.72
CA HIS A 213 -6.94 2.82 10.01
C HIS A 213 -6.27 4.16 9.83
N HIS A 214 -7.05 5.23 9.98
CA HIS A 214 -6.56 6.61 9.85
C HIS A 214 -5.62 7.01 10.99
N ALA A 215 -5.79 6.44 12.19
CA ALA A 215 -4.79 6.53 13.26
C ALA A 215 -3.67 5.51 13.03
N ALA A 216 -2.45 5.99 12.88
CA ALA A 216 -1.29 5.13 12.71
C ALA A 216 -1.11 4.14 13.87
N MET A 217 -0.69 2.92 13.53
CA MET A 217 -0.48 1.83 14.48
C MET A 217 0.70 0.97 14.03
N LYS A 218 1.66 0.76 14.93
CA LYS A 218 2.75 -0.20 14.74
C LYS A 218 2.36 -1.54 15.35
N LEU A 219 2.52 -2.62 14.60
CA LEU A 219 2.25 -4.00 15.01
C LEU A 219 3.54 -4.80 14.84
N VAL A 220 4.40 -4.75 15.87
CA VAL A 220 5.73 -5.36 15.86
C VAL A 220 5.82 -6.44 16.93
N THR A 221 6.15 -7.66 16.51
CA THR A 221 6.42 -8.82 17.37
C THR A 221 7.81 -9.37 17.09
N ASN A 222 8.17 -10.54 17.63
CA ASN A 222 9.41 -11.20 17.24
C ASN A 222 9.31 -11.85 15.85
N GLU A 223 8.08 -12.10 15.40
CA GLU A 223 7.72 -12.86 14.21
C GLU A 223 7.37 -11.95 13.03
N ALA A 224 6.78 -10.78 13.29
CA ALA A 224 6.26 -9.90 12.25
C ALA A 224 6.51 -8.42 12.52
N THR A 225 6.68 -7.66 11.43
CA THR A 225 6.66 -6.20 11.45
C THR A 225 5.58 -5.72 10.49
N ALA A 226 4.54 -5.09 11.02
CA ALA A 226 3.45 -4.53 10.25
C ALA A 226 3.10 -3.13 10.74
N SER A 227 2.43 -2.35 9.90
CA SER A 227 1.84 -1.09 10.35
C SER A 227 0.63 -0.68 9.55
N TYR A 228 -0.31 -0.05 10.25
CA TYR A 228 -1.19 0.94 9.66
C TYR A 228 -0.47 2.28 9.67
N CYS A 229 -0.20 2.86 8.50
CA CYS A 229 0.58 4.09 8.40
C CYS A 229 -0.19 5.34 8.86
N GLY A 230 -1.50 5.22 9.02
CA GLY A 230 -2.40 6.35 9.23
C GLY A 230 -2.78 7.02 7.90
N SER A 231 -3.66 8.01 8.00
CA SER A 231 -4.05 8.86 6.87
C SER A 231 -3.11 10.08 6.81
N PRO A 232 -2.60 10.44 5.63
CA PRO A 232 -1.85 11.66 5.43
C PRO A 232 -2.73 12.87 5.14
N THR A 233 -4.06 12.73 5.22
CA THR A 233 -5.04 13.75 4.83
C THR A 233 -5.94 14.21 5.97
N ASP A 234 -5.75 13.67 7.17
CA ASP A 234 -6.44 14.11 8.37
C ASP A 234 -5.52 13.99 9.58
N THR A 235 -6.00 14.40 10.75
CA THR A 235 -5.23 14.39 11.99
C THR A 235 -5.73 13.35 12.99
N VAL A 236 -6.43 12.32 12.53
CA VAL A 236 -6.87 11.21 13.38
C VAL A 236 -5.64 10.52 13.96
N GLY A 237 -5.56 10.45 15.29
CA GLY A 237 -4.36 9.96 15.98
C GLY A 237 -3.30 11.04 16.28
N GLY A 238 -3.58 12.31 15.99
CA GLY A 238 -2.81 13.47 16.44
C GLY A 238 -1.98 14.18 15.36
N ALA A 239 -1.84 13.59 14.18
CA ALA A 239 -1.19 14.19 13.02
C ALA A 239 -1.55 13.41 11.74
N ALA A 240 -1.40 14.04 10.58
CA ALA A 240 -1.36 13.32 9.31
C ALA A 240 -0.06 12.52 9.26
N THR A 241 -0.11 11.26 8.85
CA THR A 241 1.03 10.35 9.01
C THR A 241 1.31 9.47 7.80
N TYR A 242 2.55 9.00 7.72
CA TYR A 242 3.02 7.95 6.79
C TYR A 242 4.10 7.12 7.48
N ALA A 243 4.45 5.97 6.91
CA ALA A 243 5.46 5.07 7.46
C ALA A 243 6.76 5.09 6.63
N MET A 244 7.90 5.06 7.32
CA MET A 244 9.21 4.77 6.75
C MET A 244 9.73 3.46 7.33
N VAL A 245 10.22 2.58 6.46
CA VAL A 245 10.70 1.25 6.82
C VAL A 245 12.06 1.01 6.21
N GLU A 246 12.98 0.46 6.99
CA GLU A 246 14.28 -0.01 6.52
C GLU A 246 14.42 -1.48 6.90
N ILE A 247 14.50 -2.35 5.90
CA ILE A 247 14.73 -3.78 6.09
C ILE A 247 16.20 -4.05 5.82
N GLU A 248 16.94 -4.50 6.82
CA GLU A 248 18.34 -4.92 6.69
C GLU A 248 18.43 -6.43 6.83
N LYS A 249 19.01 -7.13 5.83
CA LYS A 249 19.03 -8.61 5.78
C LYS A 249 19.55 -9.29 7.05
N ASN A 250 20.43 -8.62 7.80
CA ASN A 250 21.05 -9.15 9.01
C ASN A 250 20.63 -8.45 10.31
N ASN A 251 19.90 -7.33 10.23
CA ASN A 251 19.55 -6.50 11.40
C ASN A 251 18.04 -6.33 11.59
N GLY A 252 17.22 -7.00 10.77
CA GLY A 252 15.76 -6.99 10.85
C GLY A 252 15.15 -5.72 10.25
N THR A 253 13.92 -5.43 10.65
CA THR A 253 13.13 -4.33 10.11
C THR A 253 13.02 -3.18 11.12
N LYS A 254 13.44 -1.98 10.72
CA LYS A 254 13.19 -0.74 11.45
C LYS A 254 11.96 -0.06 10.86
N LEU A 255 11.01 0.31 11.72
CA LEU A 255 9.74 0.94 11.34
C LEU A 255 9.55 2.25 12.11
N GLU A 256 9.33 3.33 11.37
CA GLU A 256 9.02 4.66 11.88
C GLU A 256 7.70 5.16 11.28
N ILE A 257 6.87 5.82 12.11
CA ILE A 257 5.71 6.58 11.65
C ILE A 257 6.11 8.03 11.78
N LEU A 258 6.03 8.77 10.68
CA LEU A 258 6.40 10.17 10.59
C LEU A 258 5.15 11.00 10.38
N ALA A 259 5.11 12.17 11.00
CA ALA A 259 4.07 13.16 10.76
C ALA A 259 4.39 13.92 9.46
N VAL A 260 3.36 14.25 8.69
CA VAL A 260 3.46 15.24 7.62
C VAL A 260 3.65 16.61 8.27
N PRO A 261 4.72 17.36 7.98
CA PRO A 261 5.05 18.57 8.72
C PRO A 261 3.92 19.61 8.75
N GLY A 262 3.60 20.14 9.94
CA GLY A 262 2.59 21.18 10.13
C GLY A 262 1.16 20.65 10.19
N THR A 263 0.99 19.37 10.52
CA THR A 263 -0.32 18.73 10.72
C THR A 263 -0.52 18.24 12.17
N GLU A 264 0.52 18.33 12.98
CA GLU A 264 0.49 17.93 14.38
C GLU A 264 -0.49 18.81 15.17
N THR A 265 -1.32 18.16 16.00
CA THR A 265 -2.25 18.84 16.90
C THR A 265 -1.58 19.07 18.27
N ASP A 266 -1.81 20.25 18.86
CA ASP A 266 -1.34 20.63 20.21
C ASP A 266 -1.85 19.71 21.34
#